data_AF-A0A1B6NQ11-F1
#
_entry.id   AF-A0A1B6NQ11-F1
#
_cell.length_a   1.000
_cell.length_b   1.000
_cell.length_c   1.000
_cell.angle_alpha   90.00
_cell.angle_beta   90.00
_cell.angle_gamma   90.00
#
_symmetry.space_group_name_H-M   'P 1'
#
loop_
_entity.id
_entity.type
_entity.pdbx_description
1 polymer ?
#
loop_
_entity_poly.entity_id
_entity_poly.type
_entity_poly.pdbx_seq_one_letter_code
_entity_poly.pdbx_strand_id
1 'polypeptide(L)'
;MMSISVKNPIIFQNIPCTLVTGFLGAGKTTVINQLLATKPNDERWALLINEFGRIGIDGALLASSQDNDLEQQNIAMREVSG
;
A
#
# COMPACT_ATOMS: atom_id res chain seq x y z
N MET A 1 19.68 -0.12 39.15
CA MET A 1 20.18 0.30 37.82
C MET A 1 19.81 -0.78 36.83
N MET A 2 18.73 -0.59 36.07
CA MET A 2 18.20 -1.62 35.16
C MET A 2 18.33 -1.07 33.74
N SER A 3 19.28 -1.62 32.98
CA SER A 3 19.51 -1.21 31.59
C SER A 3 18.41 -1.80 30.72
N ILE A 4 17.60 -0.93 30.13
CA ILE A 4 16.57 -1.33 29.16
C ILE A 4 17.31 -1.69 27.87
N SER A 5 17.31 -2.98 27.51
CA SER A 5 17.83 -3.44 26.23
C SER A 5 16.88 -2.98 25.13
N VAL A 6 17.25 -1.91 24.43
CA VAL A 6 16.57 -1.48 23.20
C VAL A 6 16.79 -2.57 22.16
N LYS A 7 15.70 -3.23 21.73
CA LYS A 7 15.76 -4.20 20.63
C LYS A 7 16.37 -3.51 19.41
N ASN A 8 17.43 -4.09 18.84
CA ASN A 8 18.00 -3.61 17.58
C ASN A 8 16.89 -3.54 16.53
N PRO A 9 16.64 -2.38 15.90
CA PRO A 9 15.62 -2.28 14.88
C PRO A 9 16.05 -3.10 13.66
N ILE A 10 15.13 -3.90 13.12
CA ILE A 10 15.33 -4.53 11.82
C ILE A 10 15.22 -3.41 10.79
N ILE A 11 16.35 -2.96 10.26
CA ILE A 11 16.39 -1.98 9.17
C ILE A 11 16.36 -2.74 7.85
N PHE A 12 15.22 -2.68 7.16
CA PHE A 12 15.14 -3.16 5.78
C PHE A 12 15.89 -2.20 4.87
N GLN A 13 16.86 -2.71 4.12
CA GLN A 13 17.67 -1.95 3.16
C GLN A 13 17.17 -2.26 1.74
N ASN A 14 17.23 -1.27 0.85
CA ASN A 14 16.95 -1.42 -0.59
C ASN A 14 15.54 -1.90 -0.98
N ILE A 15 14.48 -1.50 -0.27
CA ILE A 15 13.12 -1.75 -0.72
C ILE A 15 12.81 -0.86 -1.95
N PRO A 16 12.47 -1.42 -3.13
CA PRO A 16 12.04 -0.62 -4.27
C PRO A 16 10.80 0.19 -3.92
N CYS A 17 10.84 1.49 -4.19
CA CYS A 17 9.73 2.41 -3.89
C CYS A 17 9.30 3.15 -5.15
N THR A 18 8.00 3.10 -5.44
CA THR A 18 7.40 3.83 -6.54
C THR A 18 6.48 4.91 -5.97
N LEU A 19 6.70 6.16 -6.35
CA LEU A 19 5.84 7.28 -5.98
C LEU A 19 4.86 7.57 -7.11
N VAL A 20 3.57 7.41 -6.84
CA VAL A 20 2.49 7.82 -7.76
C VAL A 20 1.98 9.18 -7.33
N THR A 21 2.15 10.19 -8.19
CA THR A 21 1.73 11.58 -7.93
C THR A 21 1.00 12.18 -9.14
N GLY A 22 0.22 13.23 -8.91
CA GLY A 22 -0.56 13.93 -9.93
C GLY A 22 -1.74 14.69 -9.33
N PHE A 23 -2.27 15.65 -10.10
CA PHE A 23 -3.42 16.47 -9.72
C PHE A 23 -4.67 15.63 -9.35
N LEU A 24 -5.64 16.24 -8.67
CA LEU A 24 -6.94 15.61 -8.41
C LEU A 24 -7.61 15.25 -9.75
N GLY A 25 -8.17 14.05 -9.85
CA GLY A 25 -8.76 13.56 -11.10
C GLY A 25 -7.78 13.07 -12.16
N ALA A 26 -6.46 13.09 -11.91
CA ALA A 26 -5.44 12.61 -12.87
C ALA A 26 -5.44 11.07 -13.10
N GLY A 27 -6.38 10.33 -12.51
CA GLY A 27 -6.49 8.88 -12.69
C GLY A 27 -5.53 8.02 -11.84
N LYS A 28 -4.98 8.57 -10.75
CA LYS A 28 -4.02 7.87 -9.86
C LYS A 28 -4.55 6.50 -9.38
N THR A 29 -5.77 6.46 -8.85
CA THR A 29 -6.41 5.23 -8.37
C THR A 29 -6.60 4.20 -9.48
N THR A 30 -6.95 4.64 -10.70
CA THR A 30 -7.08 3.77 -11.87
C THR A 30 -5.77 3.08 -12.24
N VAL A 31 -4.66 3.83 -12.27
CA VAL A 31 -3.33 3.28 -12.57
C VAL A 31 -2.90 2.29 -11.47
N ILE A 32 -3.13 2.63 -10.20
CA ILE A 32 -2.81 1.76 -9.07
C ILE A 32 -3.57 0.44 -9.20
N ASN A 33 -4.87 0.47 -9.49
CA ASN A 33 -5.69 -0.74 -9.70
C ASN A 33 -5.15 -1.61 -10.84
N GLN A 34 -4.83 -1.00 -11.98
CA GLN A 34 -4.27 -1.73 -13.11
C GLN A 34 -2.92 -2.37 -12.78
N LEU A 35 -2.06 -1.65 -12.04
CA LEU A 35 -0.76 -2.16 -11.62
C LEU A 35 -0.89 -3.35 -10.66
N LEU A 36 -1.83 -3.29 -9.71
CA LEU A 36 -2.11 -4.39 -8.80
C LEU A 36 -2.65 -5.62 -9.55
N ALA A 37 -3.48 -5.41 -10.58
CA ALA A 37 -4.01 -6.50 -11.41
C ALA A 37 -2.92 -7.20 -12.26
N THR A 38 -1.80 -6.54 -12.55
CA THR A 38 -0.68 -7.11 -13.29
C THR A 38 0.51 -7.50 -12.39
N LYS A 39 0.35 -7.45 -11.07
CA LYS A 39 1.41 -7.72 -10.12
C LYS A 39 1.87 -9.19 -10.22
N PRO A 40 3.19 -9.48 -10.30
CA PRO A 40 3.70 -10.85 -10.25
C PRO A 40 3.37 -11.54 -8.91
N ASN A 41 3.01 -12.83 -8.95
CA ASN A 41 2.56 -13.58 -7.78
C ASN A 41 3.64 -13.81 -6.72
N ASP A 42 4.92 -13.80 -7.11
CA ASP A 42 6.08 -14.03 -6.27
C ASP A 42 6.59 -12.79 -5.53
N GLU A 43 6.06 -11.60 -5.84
CA GLU A 43 6.46 -10.36 -5.19
C GLU A 43 5.60 -10.03 -3.96
N ARG A 44 6.14 -9.26 -3.01
CA ARG A 44 5.37 -8.69 -1.88
C ARG A 44 5.37 -7.17 -1.94
N TRP A 45 4.17 -6.59 -2.02
CA TRP A 45 4.01 -5.16 -2.18
C TRP A 45 3.37 -4.54 -0.94
N ALA A 46 3.85 -3.36 -0.59
CA ALA A 46 3.21 -2.51 0.41
C ALA A 46 2.68 -1.26 -0.31
N LEU A 47 1.41 -0.95 -0.10
CA LEU A 47 0.76 0.20 -0.68
C LEU A 47 0.41 1.19 0.42
N LEU A 48 0.98 2.38 0.33
CA LEU A 48 0.73 3.50 1.23
C LEU A 48 -0.12 4.53 0.50
N ILE A 49 -1.35 4.72 0.95
CA ILE A 49 -2.31 5.63 0.30
C ILE A 49 -2.63 6.74 1.28
N ASN A 50 -2.57 7.97 0.78
CA ASN A 50 -3.00 9.14 1.52
C ASN A 50 -4.50 9.34 1.29
N GLU A 51 -5.31 9.17 2.34
CA GLU A 51 -6.73 9.50 2.30
C GLU A 51 -6.93 10.93 2.83
N PHE A 52 -7.60 11.78 2.05
CA PHE A 52 -7.96 13.13 2.46
C PHE A 52 -9.49 13.24 2.66
N GLY A 53 -9.97 13.06 3.90
CA GLY A 53 -11.40 13.13 4.25
C GLY A 53 -11.87 12.03 5.22
N ARG A 54 -13.09 12.16 5.77
CA ARG A 54 -13.68 11.19 6.73
C ARG A 54 -14.22 9.91 6.08
N ILE A 55 -14.24 9.83 4.75
CA ILE A 55 -14.82 8.73 3.98
C ILE A 55 -13.66 8.14 3.17
N GLY A 56 -13.20 6.94 3.56
CA GLY A 56 -12.11 6.22 2.91
C GLY A 56 -12.58 5.61 1.59
N ILE A 57 -12.73 6.44 0.56
CA ILE A 57 -13.30 6.03 -0.72
C ILE A 57 -12.26 5.24 -1.52
N ASP A 58 -10.99 5.64 -1.50
CA ASP A 58 -10.00 4.98 -2.37
C ASP A 58 -9.66 3.57 -1.87
N GLY A 59 -9.63 3.35 -0.55
CA GLY A 59 -9.48 2.01 0.03
C GLY A 59 -10.61 1.05 -0.37
N ALA A 60 -11.86 1.52 -0.37
CA ALA A 60 -13.03 0.74 -0.78
C ALA A 60 -13.09 0.48 -2.29
N LEU A 61 -12.68 1.45 -3.12
CA LEU A 61 -12.60 1.29 -4.57
C LEU A 61 -11.54 0.26 -4.99
N LEU A 62 -10.39 0.27 -4.32
CA LEU A 62 -9.36 -0.73 -4.53
C LEU A 62 -9.82 -2.11 -4.01
N ALA A 63 -10.50 -2.18 -2.86
CA ALA A 63 -11.06 -3.42 -2.30
C ALA A 63 -12.18 -4.04 -3.17
N SER A 64 -13.05 -3.23 -3.79
CA SER A 64 -14.09 -3.72 -4.70
C SER A 64 -13.53 -4.33 -5.99
N SER A 65 -12.27 -4.05 -6.32
CA SER A 65 -11.56 -4.65 -7.45
C SER A 65 -10.85 -5.97 -7.06
N GLN A 66 -10.94 -6.38 -5.79
CA GLN A 66 -10.21 -7.51 -5.18
C GLN A 66 -11.06 -8.78 -4.98
N ASP A 67 -12.20 -8.96 -5.64
CA ASP A 67 -13.07 -10.16 -5.49
C ASP A 67 -12.47 -11.48 -6.05
N ASN A 68 -11.15 -11.60 -6.23
CA ASN A 68 -10.47 -12.84 -6.60
C ASN A 68 -9.60 -13.33 -5.42
N ASP A 69 -10.22 -14.09 -4.53
CA ASP A 69 -9.75 -14.47 -3.19
C ASP A 69 -8.46 -15.33 -3.10
N LEU A 70 -7.81 -15.67 -4.21
CA LEU A 70 -6.73 -16.68 -4.23
C LEU A 70 -5.29 -16.13 -4.33
N GLU A 71 -5.06 -14.87 -4.70
CA GLU A 71 -3.70 -14.32 -4.92
C GLU A 71 -3.21 -13.36 -3.81
N GLN A 72 -3.99 -13.16 -2.75
CA GLN A 72 -3.91 -11.95 -1.92
C GLN A 72 -3.10 -12.04 -0.62
N GLN A 73 -2.28 -13.07 -0.40
CA GLN A 73 -1.43 -13.14 0.80
C GLN A 73 -0.23 -12.17 0.77
N ASN A 74 0.02 -11.49 -0.37
CA ASN A 74 1.27 -10.78 -0.65
C ASN A 74 1.14 -9.25 -0.83
N ILE A 75 -0.02 -8.65 -0.55
CA ILE A 75 -0.21 -7.19 -0.61
C ILE A 75 -0.62 -6.67 0.78
N ALA A 76 0.13 -5.72 1.31
CA ALA A 76 -0.24 -4.98 2.53
C ALA A 76 -0.65 -3.55 2.17
N MET A 77 -1.86 -3.13 2.56
CA MET A 77 -2.33 -1.75 2.35
C MET A 77 -2.40 -1.02 3.68
N ARG A 78 -1.89 0.22 3.72
CA ARG A 78 -2.03 1.13 4.86
C ARG A 78 -2.51 2.48 4.40
N GLU A 79 -3.66 2.88 4.94
CA GLU A 79 -4.13 4.27 4.85
C GLU A 79 -3.41 5.12 5.88
N VAL A 80 -3.01 6.31 5.46
CA VAL A 80 -2.51 7.37 6.33
C VAL A 80 -3.38 8.61 6.18
N SER A 81 -3.68 9.25 7.30
CA SER A 81 -4.40 10.52 7.32
C SER A 81 -3.48 11.63 6.83
N GLY A 82 -3.90 12.31 5.78
CA GLY A 82 -3.28 13.54 5.28
C GLY A 82 -3.72 14.79 6.01
#